data_AF-A0A2K4FTJ3-F1
#
_entry.id   AF-A0A2K4FTJ3-F1
#
_cell.length_a   1.000
_cell.length_b   1.000
_cell.length_c   1.000
_cell.angle_alpha   90.00
_cell.angle_beta   90.00
_cell.angle_gamma   90.00
#
_symmetry.space_group_name_H-M   'P 1'
#
loop_
_entity.id
_entity.type
_entity.pdbx_description
1 polymer ?
#
loop_
_entity_poly.entity_id
_entity_poly.type
_entity_poly.pdbx_seq_one_letter_code
_entity_poly.pdbx_strand_id
1 'polypeptide(L)' 'LVATREAMAAAQNLDLGAALAEEARIQREMGNADDYREGVEAFRAKRAPVFKDR' A
#
# COMPACT_ATOMS: atom_id res chain seq x y z
N LEU A 1 1.49 4.13 5.08
CA LEU A 1 0.40 4.18 6.09
C LEU A 1 -0.73 5.13 5.70
N VAL A 2 -0.46 6.21 4.95
CA VAL A 2 -1.49 7.17 4.50
C VAL A 2 -2.52 6.52 3.57
N ALA A 3 -2.08 5.81 2.54
CA ALA A 3 -2.96 5.15 1.56
C ALA A 3 -3.94 4.13 2.17
N THR A 4 -3.51 3.35 3.18
CA THR A 4 -4.42 2.42 3.89
C THR A 4 -5.52 3.17 4.64
N ARG A 5 -5.18 4.33 5.24
CA ARG A 5 -6.15 5.17 5.94
C ARG A 5 -7.14 5.82 4.97
N GLU A 6 -6.66 6.23 3.80
CA GLU A 6 -7.50 6.78 2.71
C GLU A 6 -8.45 5.73 2.15
N ALA A 7 -7.96 4.50 1.90
CA ALA A 7 -8.80 3.38 1.46
C ALA A 7 -9.93 3.10 2.45
N MET A 8 -9.62 3.04 3.75
CA MET A 8 -10.62 2.81 4.79
C MET A 8 -11.63 3.96 4.93
N ALA A 9 -11.20 5.21 4.73
CA ALA A 9 -12.09 6.37 4.74
C ALA A 9 -13.04 6.37 3.52
N ALA A 10 -12.51 6.05 2.33
CA ALA A 10 -13.30 5.96 1.11
C ALA A 10 -14.32 4.81 1.17
N ALA A 11 -13.93 3.66 1.71
CA ALA A 11 -14.77 2.47 1.82
C ALA A 11 -16.08 2.68 2.59
N GLN A 12 -16.16 3.67 3.49
CA GLN A 12 -17.40 3.95 4.24
C GLN A 12 -18.57 4.39 3.36
N ASN A 13 -18.29 4.88 2.14
CA ASN A 13 -19.29 5.35 1.19
C ASN A 13 -19.40 4.44 -0.04
N LEU A 14 -18.73 3.29 -0.04
CA LEU A 14 -18.71 2.35 -1.16
C LEU A 14 -19.48 1.08 -0.81
N ASP A 15 -20.09 0.46 -1.83
CA ASP A 15 -20.47 -0.95 -1.69
C ASP A 15 -19.21 -1.83 -1.66
N LEU A 16 -19.40 -3.10 -1.27
CA LEU A 16 -18.30 -4.05 -1.13
C LEU A 16 -17.49 -4.23 -2.44
N GLY A 17 -18.16 -4.23 -3.58
CA GLY A 17 -17.50 -4.43 -4.88
C GLY A 17 -16.61 -3.24 -5.23
N ALA A 18 -17.11 -2.03 -5.03
CA ALA A 18 -16.37 -0.80 -5.27
C ALA A 18 -15.19 -0.63 -4.29
N ALA A 19 -15.37 -1.02 -3.01
CA ALA A 19 -14.30 -0.99 -2.03
C ALA A 19 -13.13 -1.91 -2.40
N LEU A 20 -13.42 -3.15 -2.84
CA LEU A 20 -12.39 -4.11 -3.28
C LEU A 20 -11.65 -3.63 -4.54
N ALA A 21 -12.36 -2.99 -5.48
CA ALA A 21 -11.75 -2.42 -6.67
C ALA A 21 -10.77 -1.28 -6.31
N GLU A 22 -11.14 -0.44 -5.35
CA GLU A 22 -10.31 0.65 -4.86
C GLU A 22 -9.07 0.14 -4.10
N GLU A 23 -9.22 -0.88 -3.26
CA GLU A 23 -8.08 -1.55 -2.62
C GLU A 23 -7.10 -2.12 -3.67
N ALA A 24 -7.60 -2.77 -4.71
CA ALA A 24 -6.76 -3.33 -5.78
C ALA A 24 -6.02 -2.25 -6.58
N ARG A 25 -6.65 -1.08 -6.79
CA ARG A 25 -6.01 0.09 -7.43
C ARG A 25 -4.86 0.60 -6.56
N ILE A 26 -5.13 0.86 -5.28
CA ILE A 26 -4.14 1.36 -4.32
C ILE A 26 -2.97 0.38 -4.15
N GLN A 27 -3.24 -0.93 -4.07
CA GLN A 27 -2.19 -1.95 -4.00
C GLN A 27 -1.29 -1.97 -5.23
N ARG A 28 -1.84 -1.77 -6.44
CA ARG A 28 -1.03 -1.69 -7.68
C ARG A 28 -0.15 -0.45 -7.71
N GLU A 29 -0.68 0.68 -7.26
CA GLU A 29 0.08 1.94 -7.21
C GLU A 29 1.22 1.86 -6.19
N MET A 30 0.94 1.34 -4.99
CA MET A 30 1.98 1.17 -3.97
C MET A 30 2.98 0.06 -4.30
N GLY A 31 2.56 -1.01 -5.00
CA GLY A 31 3.44 -2.10 -5.41
C GLY A 31 4.55 -1.67 -6.37
N ASN A 32 4.38 -0.53 -7.05
CA ASN A 32 5.38 0.08 -7.93
C ASN A 32 6.25 1.12 -7.22
N ALA A 33 5.97 1.47 -5.95
CA ALA A 33 6.76 2.43 -5.21
C ALA A 33 8.09 1.82 -4.75
N ASP A 34 9.15 2.63 -4.75
CA ASP A 34 10.50 2.17 -4.41
C ASP A 34 10.59 1.62 -2.97
N ASP A 35 9.75 2.14 -2.07
CA ASP A 35 9.64 1.68 -0.69
C ASP A 35 9.06 0.26 -0.56
N TYR A 36 8.17 -0.15 -1.49
CA TYR A 36 7.67 -1.52 -1.51
C TYR A 36 8.79 -2.51 -1.83
N ARG A 37 9.60 -2.19 -2.83
CA ARG A 37 10.77 -3.00 -3.22
C ARG A 37 11.79 -3.06 -2.09
N GLU A 38 12.11 -1.93 -1.46
CA GLU A 38 13.01 -1.86 -0.31
C GLU A 38 12.52 -2.73 0.86
N GLY A 39 11.22 -2.67 1.19
CA GLY A 39 10.64 -3.49 2.26
C GLY A 39 10.80 -4.99 2.00
N VAL A 40 10.55 -5.43 0.76
CA VAL A 40 10.71 -6.84 0.36
C VAL A 40 12.18 -7.28 0.40
N GLU A 41 13.08 -6.45 -0.13
CA GLU A 41 14.52 -6.76 -0.15
C GLU A 41 15.11 -6.78 1.26
N ALA A 42 14.77 -5.79 2.09
CA ALA A 42 15.21 -5.71 3.47
C ALA A 42 14.74 -6.92 4.30
N PHE A 43 13.48 -7.32 4.11
CA PHE A 43 12.91 -8.50 4.76
C PHE A 43 13.66 -9.78 4.34
N ARG A 44 13.87 -9.98 3.03
CA ARG A 44 14.65 -11.11 2.51
C ARG A 44 16.09 -11.14 3.03
N ALA A 45 16.70 -9.97 3.19
CA ALA A 45 18.07 -9.82 3.69
C ALA A 45 18.18 -9.76 5.23
N LYS A 46 17.06 -9.85 5.98
CA LYS A 46 17.00 -9.72 7.45
C LYS A 46 17.65 -8.44 7.99
N ARG A 47 17.49 -7.33 7.26
CA ARG A 47 17.96 -5.99 7.66
C ARG A 47 16.77 -5.06 7.88
N ALA A 48 17.00 -3.97 8.61
CA ALA A 48 16.00 -2.91 8.71
C ALA A 48 15.84 -2.21 7.35
N PRO A 49 14.60 -1.95 6.88
CA PRO A 49 14.35 -1.19 5.67
C PRO A 49 14.58 0.31 5.87
N VAL A 50 15.01 1.00 4.82
CA VAL A 50 15.16 2.47 4.78
C VAL A 50 14.18 3.06 3.77
N PHE A 51 13.01 3.45 4.25
CA PHE A 51 11.97 4.10 3.44
C PHE A 51 12.35 5.54 3.12
N LYS A 52 12.20 5.94 1.85
CA LYS A 52 12.61 7.27 1.34
C LYS A 52 11.45 8.10 0.83
N ASP A 53 10.34 7.47 0.44
CA ASP A 53 9.11 8.17 0.08
C ASP A 53 8.21 8.31 1.32
N ARG A 54 7.52 9.45 1.44
CA ARG A 54 6.60 9.74 2.55
C ARG A 54 5.23 10.09 2.03
#